data_AF-A0AAD6DYB2-F1
#
_entry.id   AF-A0AAD6DYB2-F1
#
_cell.length_a   1.000
_cell.length_b   1.000
_cell.length_c   1.000
_cell.angle_alpha   90.00
_cell.angle_beta   90.00
_cell.angle_gamma   90.00
#
_symmetry.space_group_name_H-M   'P 1'
#
loop_
_entity.id
_entity.type
_entity.pdbx_description
1 polymer ?
#
loop_
_entity_poly.entity_id
_entity_poly.type
_entity_poly.pdbx_seq_one_letter_code
_entity_poly.pdbx_strand_id
1 'polypeptide(L)'
;MADQWRFQRADGTNMFAAKADTSVSRWTGSSMLGGRRWVREEVAAGQLQYYFATVMWRPSQEPLDGRQRLNPPLRVNWSRPLPRDLGWSYIKVSYLEEAGISMAIPAEQVVAECIANGSDEELDYDGFVNRSDYDSEEDSEDREDSQAA
;
A
#
# COMPACT_ATOMS: atom_id res chain seq x y z
N MET A 1 14.80 1.01 -1.26
CA MET A 1 14.75 1.93 -2.42
C MET A 1 14.62 1.11 -3.70
N ALA A 2 14.25 1.74 -4.80
CA ALA A 2 13.88 1.08 -6.06
C ALA A 2 15.01 0.23 -6.70
N ASP A 3 16.26 0.30 -6.21
CA ASP A 3 17.42 -0.45 -6.72
C ASP A 3 17.23 -1.98 -6.78
N GLN A 4 16.28 -2.51 -6.02
CA GLN A 4 15.97 -3.94 -6.00
C GLN A 4 14.86 -4.34 -6.98
N TRP A 5 14.24 -3.36 -7.65
CA TRP A 5 13.13 -3.55 -8.56
C TRP A 5 13.65 -3.90 -9.95
N ARG A 6 13.25 -5.07 -10.41
CA ARG A 6 13.67 -5.62 -11.69
C ARG A 6 12.57 -6.52 -12.22
N PHE A 7 12.52 -6.67 -13.53
CA PHE A 7 11.64 -7.62 -14.21
C PHE A 7 12.18 -7.94 -15.61
N GLN A 8 11.67 -9.00 -16.23
CA GLN A 8 11.95 -9.30 -17.63
C GLN A 8 10.74 -8.92 -18.49
N ARG A 9 11.00 -8.29 -19.63
CA ARG A 9 9.99 -8.07 -20.67
C ARG A 9 9.74 -9.36 -21.45
N ALA A 10 8.62 -9.42 -22.16
CA ALA A 10 8.29 -10.57 -23.02
C ALA A 10 9.33 -10.82 -24.14
N ASP A 11 10.11 -9.82 -24.52
CA ASP A 11 11.20 -9.94 -25.50
C ASP A 11 12.52 -10.48 -24.91
N GLY A 12 12.52 -10.88 -23.63
CA GLY A 12 13.69 -11.38 -22.91
C GLY A 12 14.59 -10.28 -22.33
N THR A 13 14.31 -9.00 -22.57
CA THR A 13 15.12 -7.89 -22.04
C THR A 13 14.89 -7.72 -20.54
N ASN A 14 15.98 -7.72 -19.77
CA ASN A 14 15.91 -7.44 -18.35
C ASN A 14 15.85 -5.93 -18.10
N MET A 15 14.95 -5.51 -17.23
CA MET A 15 14.68 -4.12 -16.87
C MET A 15 15.02 -3.93 -15.40
N PHE A 16 15.87 -2.95 -15.11
CA PHE A 16 16.31 -2.63 -13.75
C PHE A 16 15.97 -1.18 -13.44
N ALA A 17 15.46 -0.94 -12.23
CA ALA A 17 15.35 0.41 -11.71
C ALA A 17 16.63 0.79 -10.97
N ALA A 18 17.06 2.04 -11.12
CA ALA A 18 18.15 2.61 -10.36
C ALA A 18 17.63 3.76 -9.49
N LYS A 19 18.18 3.91 -8.28
CA LYS A 19 17.89 5.04 -7.40
C LYS A 19 18.27 6.37 -8.03
N ALA A 20 19.35 6.42 -8.82
CA ALA A 20 19.74 7.61 -9.57
C ALA A 20 18.66 8.04 -10.58
N ASP A 21 17.88 7.08 -11.07
CA ASP A 21 16.77 7.26 -12.01
C ASP A 21 15.40 7.29 -11.31
N THR A 22 15.39 7.48 -9.99
CA THR A 22 14.17 7.60 -9.18
C THR A 22 14.03 9.02 -8.65
N SER A 23 12.86 9.62 -8.84
CA SER A 23 12.52 10.91 -8.26
C SER A 23 11.31 10.77 -7.34
N VAL A 24 11.27 11.59 -6.29
CA VAL A 24 10.12 11.67 -5.38
C VAL A 24 9.67 13.13 -5.32
N SER A 25 8.42 13.38 -5.68
CA SER A 25 7.80 14.70 -5.56
C SER A 25 6.77 14.70 -4.42
N ARG A 26 6.60 15.87 -3.78
CA ARG A 26 5.68 16.07 -2.66
C ARG A 26 4.60 17.04 -3.08
N TRP A 27 3.37 16.67 -2.78
CA TRP A 27 2.19 17.45 -3.14
C TRP A 27 1.30 17.56 -1.92
N THR A 28 0.64 18.70 -1.77
CA THR A 28 -0.40 18.87 -0.77
C THR A 28 -1.73 18.87 -1.48
N GLY A 29 -2.67 18.06 -1.01
CA GLY A 29 -3.97 17.91 -1.64
C GLY A 29 -5.04 17.56 -0.63
N SER A 30 -6.27 17.41 -1.11
CA SER A 30 -7.41 17.04 -0.28
C SER A 30 -7.18 15.72 0.45
N SER A 31 -7.67 15.55 1.68
CA SER A 31 -7.70 14.24 2.35
C SER A 31 -8.83 13.32 1.87
N MET A 32 -9.55 13.75 0.84
CA MET A 32 -10.69 13.05 0.25
C MET A 32 -10.22 12.15 -0.89
N LEU A 33 -10.36 10.84 -0.70
CA LEU A 33 -10.03 9.87 -1.74
C LEU A 33 -10.93 8.63 -1.62
N GLY A 34 -11.63 8.28 -2.70
CA GLY A 34 -12.46 7.08 -2.76
C GLY A 34 -13.70 7.13 -1.87
N GLY A 35 -14.34 8.30 -1.72
CA GLY A 35 -15.51 8.46 -0.84
C GLY A 35 -15.16 8.38 0.66
N ARG A 36 -13.89 8.58 1.00
CA ARG A 36 -13.36 8.52 2.37
C ARG A 36 -12.50 9.76 2.65
N ARG A 37 -12.57 10.27 3.87
CA ARG A 37 -11.63 11.24 4.44
C ARG A 37 -10.57 10.49 5.24
N TRP A 38 -9.32 10.57 4.82
CA TRP A 38 -8.20 9.89 5.49
C TRP A 38 -7.66 10.75 6.63
N VAL A 39 -8.02 10.41 7.88
CA VAL A 39 -7.82 11.26 9.06
C VAL A 39 -6.48 11.03 9.75
N ARG A 40 -5.95 9.80 9.71
CA ARG A 40 -4.68 9.43 10.34
C ARG A 40 -3.49 10.21 9.76
N GLU A 41 -3.58 10.57 8.48
CA GLU A 41 -2.50 11.17 7.72
C GLU A 41 -2.62 12.69 7.53
N GLU A 42 -3.64 13.34 8.11
CA GLU A 42 -3.85 14.79 7.94
C GLU A 42 -2.71 15.63 8.51
N VAL A 43 -2.17 16.50 7.65
CA VAL A 43 -1.18 17.52 8.03
C VAL A 43 -1.84 18.86 8.35
N ALA A 44 -3.02 19.10 7.80
CA ALA A 44 -3.94 20.19 8.12
C ALA A 44 -5.38 19.71 7.87
N ALA A 45 -6.37 20.45 8.35
CA ALA A 45 -7.77 20.08 8.18
C ALA A 45 -8.11 19.85 6.70
N GLY A 46 -8.56 18.64 6.37
CA GLY A 46 -8.94 18.28 5.00
C GLY A 46 -7.76 18.14 4.04
N GLN A 47 -6.51 18.06 4.53
CA GLN A 47 -5.31 18.06 3.70
C GLN A 47 -4.30 16.95 4.05
N LEU A 48 -3.80 16.29 3.01
CA LEU A 48 -2.73 15.31 3.07
C LEU A 48 -1.47 15.80 2.37
N GLN A 49 -0.33 15.31 2.85
CA GLN A 49 0.91 15.35 2.10
C GLN A 49 1.06 14.05 1.30
N TYR A 50 0.91 14.15 -0.02
CA TYR A 50 1.11 13.07 -0.97
C TYR A 50 2.56 12.97 -1.43
N TYR A 51 2.99 11.74 -1.69
CA TYR A 51 4.33 11.40 -2.14
C TYR A 51 4.23 10.59 -3.42
N PHE A 52 4.73 11.16 -4.51
CA PHE A 52 4.75 10.49 -5.81
C PHE A 52 6.18 10.09 -6.12
N ALA A 53 6.42 8.78 -6.16
CA ALA A 53 7.68 8.24 -6.62
C ALA A 53 7.57 7.89 -8.11
N THR A 54 8.40 8.53 -8.92
CA THR A 54 8.58 8.17 -10.33
C THR A 54 9.86 7.36 -10.44
N VAL A 55 9.72 6.11 -10.88
CA VAL A 55 10.82 5.18 -11.10
C VAL A 55 10.98 4.99 -12.60
N MET A 56 12.21 5.12 -13.11
CA MET A 56 12.53 4.78 -14.49
C MET A 56 13.31 3.47 -14.53
N TRP A 57 12.86 2.54 -15.37
CA TRP A 57 13.55 1.29 -15.63
C TRP A 57 14.39 1.40 -16.89
N ARG A 58 15.61 0.87 -16.83
CA ARG A 58 16.54 0.81 -17.94
C ARG A 58 16.81 -0.64 -18.32
N PRO A 59 17.01 -0.93 -19.62
CA PRO A 59 17.52 -2.22 -20.05
C PRO A 59 18.88 -2.51 -19.40
N SER A 60 19.09 -3.74 -18.97
CA SER A 60 20.38 -4.22 -18.44
C SER A 60 20.73 -5.57 -19.03
N GLN A 61 22.04 -5.82 -19.15
CA GLN A 61 22.60 -7.12 -19.51
C GLN A 61 22.79 -8.02 -18.29
N GLU A 62 22.56 -7.49 -17.08
CA GLU A 62 22.65 -8.26 -15.84
C GLU A 62 21.53 -9.33 -15.81
N PRO A 63 21.86 -10.59 -15.50
CA PRO A 63 20.85 -11.64 -15.39
C PRO A 63 19.95 -11.39 -14.18
N LEU A 64 18.66 -11.71 -14.32
CA LEU A 64 17.76 -11.73 -13.18
C LEU A 64 18.07 -12.97 -12.34
N ASP A 65 18.56 -12.75 -11.14
CA ASP A 65 18.70 -13.81 -10.15
C ASP A 65 17.31 -14.22 -9.64
N GLY A 66 16.89 -15.46 -9.95
CA GLY A 66 15.59 -16.01 -9.55
C GLY A 66 15.39 -16.12 -8.04
N ARG A 67 16.45 -15.98 -7.23
CA ARG A 67 16.36 -15.95 -5.76
C ARG A 67 15.91 -14.59 -5.22
N GLN A 68 16.00 -13.52 -6.01
CA GLN A 68 15.68 -12.18 -5.56
C GLN A 68 14.23 -11.85 -5.91
N ARG A 69 13.45 -11.44 -4.90
CA ARG A 69 12.05 -11.02 -5.09
C ARG A 69 11.98 -9.90 -6.13
N LEU A 70 11.31 -10.18 -7.24
CA LEU A 70 10.98 -9.17 -8.23
C LEU A 70 10.04 -8.16 -7.58
N ASN A 71 10.32 -6.86 -7.75
CA ASN A 71 9.48 -5.76 -7.28
C ASN A 71 9.19 -5.77 -5.76
N PRO A 72 10.21 -5.63 -4.90
CA PRO A 72 9.96 -5.49 -3.46
C PRO A 72 9.15 -4.22 -3.16
N PRO A 73 8.45 -4.13 -2.01
CA PRO A 73 7.69 -2.93 -1.65
C PRO A 73 8.53 -1.65 -1.74
N LEU A 74 7.90 -0.54 -2.14
CA LEU A 74 8.58 0.74 -2.30
C LEU A 74 8.98 1.27 -0.92
N ARG A 75 10.21 0.95 -0.50
CA ARG A 75 10.82 1.56 0.68
C ARG A 75 11.47 2.87 0.26
N VAL A 76 10.71 3.95 0.40
CA VAL A 76 11.24 5.31 0.42
C VAL A 76 11.91 5.51 1.80
N ASN A 77 13.19 5.90 1.82
CA ASN A 77 13.83 6.32 3.08
C ASN A 77 13.41 7.76 3.34
N TRP A 78 12.35 7.94 4.11
CA TRP A 78 11.94 9.25 4.59
C TRP A 78 11.37 9.09 5.98
N SER A 79 11.83 9.96 6.88
CA SER A 79 11.31 10.08 8.23
C SER A 79 9.90 10.67 8.10
N ARG A 80 8.89 9.80 8.07
CA ARG A 80 7.52 10.23 8.29
C ARG A 80 7.38 10.50 9.80
N PRO A 81 6.78 11.62 10.23
CA PRO A 81 6.26 11.71 11.58
C PRO A 81 5.38 10.47 11.81
N LEU A 82 5.50 9.83 12.97
CA LEU A 82 4.57 8.76 13.31
C LEU A 82 3.16 9.33 13.17
N PRO A 83 2.28 8.70 12.37
CA PRO A 83 0.92 9.17 12.24
C PRO A 83 0.31 9.25 13.63
N ARG A 84 -0.52 10.27 13.87
CA ARG A 84 -1.29 10.33 15.11
C ARG A 84 -2.17 9.09 15.16
N ASP A 85 -2.15 8.39 16.28
CA ASP A 85 -3.07 7.29 16.52
C ASP A 85 -4.40 7.88 16.99
N LEU A 86 -5.30 8.10 16.02
CA LEU A 86 -6.66 8.53 16.29
C LEU A 86 -7.60 7.33 16.49
N GLY A 87 -7.08 6.10 16.43
CA GLY A 87 -7.88 4.88 16.33
C GLY A 87 -8.62 4.73 15.01
N TRP A 88 -8.58 5.70 14.09
CA TRP A 88 -9.34 5.68 12.85
C TRP A 88 -8.39 5.98 11.68
N SER A 89 -8.39 5.11 10.65
CA SER A 89 -7.61 5.36 9.42
C SER A 89 -8.33 6.37 8.52
N TYR A 90 -9.65 6.19 8.37
CA TYR A 90 -10.48 7.01 7.51
C TYR A 90 -11.92 7.10 8.05
N ILE A 91 -12.69 8.05 7.52
CA ILE A 91 -14.13 8.21 7.80
C ILE A 91 -14.86 8.30 6.47
N LYS A 92 -15.99 7.59 6.31
CA LYS A 92 -16.81 7.67 5.09
C LYS A 92 -17.41 9.06 4.93
N VAL A 93 -17.38 9.57 3.71
CA VAL A 93 -17.90 10.91 3.40
C VAL A 93 -19.42 10.98 3.60
N SER A 94 -20.14 9.91 3.26
CA SER A 94 -21.59 9.82 3.49
C SER A 94 -21.95 10.01 4.97
N TYR A 95 -21.16 9.45 5.88
CA TYR A 95 -21.37 9.63 7.31
C TYR A 95 -21.16 11.09 7.74
N LEU A 96 -20.12 11.75 7.24
CA LEU A 96 -19.86 13.15 7.54
C LEU A 96 -21.01 14.05 7.06
N GLU A 97 -21.54 13.76 5.88
CA GLU A 97 -22.70 14.47 5.31
C GLU A 97 -23.97 14.23 6.13
N GLU A 98 -24.28 12.98 6.48
CA GLU A 98 -25.43 12.61 7.32
C GLU A 98 -25.38 13.23 8.71
N ALA A 99 -24.18 13.26 9.32
CA ALA A 99 -23.94 13.84 10.64
C ALA A 99 -23.78 15.38 10.62
N GLY A 100 -23.77 16.01 9.44
CA GLY A 100 -23.56 17.46 9.30
C GLY A 100 -22.16 17.93 9.74
N ILE A 101 -21.17 17.04 9.75
CA ILE A 101 -19.81 17.33 10.21
C ILE A 101 -19.05 18.06 9.10
N SER A 102 -18.51 19.23 9.44
CA SER A 102 -17.79 20.05 8.48
C SER A 102 -16.43 19.47 8.10
N MET A 103 -16.10 19.54 6.81
CA MET A 103 -14.79 19.14 6.30
C MET A 103 -13.64 20.08 6.70
N ALA A 104 -13.96 21.27 7.20
CA ALA A 104 -12.97 22.28 7.58
C ALA A 104 -12.39 22.09 8.99
N ILE A 105 -12.98 21.20 9.80
CA ILE A 105 -12.48 20.95 11.16
C ILE A 105 -11.32 19.94 11.13
N PRO A 106 -10.35 20.02 12.07
CA PRO A 106 -9.24 19.07 12.17
C PRO A 106 -9.69 17.63 12.38
N ALA A 107 -8.93 16.67 11.87
CA ALA A 107 -9.16 15.23 12.02
C ALA A 107 -9.53 14.79 13.44
N GLU A 108 -8.87 15.34 14.46
CA GLU A 108 -9.14 15.00 15.86
C GLU A 108 -10.57 15.34 16.29
N GLN A 109 -11.08 16.49 15.84
CA GLN A 109 -12.44 16.92 16.14
C GLN A 109 -13.46 16.08 15.38
N VAL A 110 -13.17 15.76 14.11
CA VAL A 110 -14.04 14.85 13.33
C VAL A 110 -14.18 13.50 14.02
N VAL A 111 -13.06 12.90 14.43
CA VAL A 111 -13.07 11.59 15.11
C VAL A 111 -13.84 11.66 16.43
N ALA A 112 -13.63 12.72 17.23
CA ALA A 112 -14.37 12.92 18.47
C ALA A 112 -15.89 13.06 18.24
N GLU A 113 -16.30 13.80 17.22
CA GLU A 113 -17.71 13.94 16.84
C GLU A 113 -18.30 12.63 16.31
N CYS A 114 -17.53 11.85 15.55
CA CYS A 114 -17.96 10.53 15.07
C CYS A 114 -18.23 9.57 16.24
N ILE A 115 -17.33 9.54 17.22
CA ILE A 115 -17.48 8.72 18.44
C ILE A 115 -18.70 9.21 19.24
N ALA A 116 -18.87 10.53 19.42
CA ALA A 116 -19.98 11.09 20.18
C ALA A 116 -21.36 10.79 19.55
N ASN A 117 -21.42 10.73 18.23
CA ASN A 117 -22.63 10.40 17.47
C ASN A 117 -22.94 8.90 17.41
N GLY A 118 -22.11 8.05 18.04
CA GLY A 118 -22.33 6.61 18.12
C GLY A 118 -21.98 5.85 16.84
N SER A 119 -21.07 6.39 16.02
CA SER A 119 -20.51 5.62 14.90
C SER A 119 -19.65 4.49 15.43
N ASP A 120 -20.20 3.28 15.38
CA ASP A 120 -19.57 2.04 15.80
C ASP A 120 -18.87 1.35 14.60
N GLU A 121 -18.39 2.13 13.60
CA GLU A 121 -17.61 1.56 12.49
C GLU A 121 -16.30 0.99 13.04
N GLU A 122 -16.37 -0.30 13.36
CA GLU A 122 -15.30 -1.19 13.73
C GLU A 122 -14.12 -1.00 12.79
N LEU A 123 -12.94 -0.87 13.40
CA LEU A 123 -11.64 -0.70 12.78
C LEU A 123 -11.52 -1.55 11.50
N ASP A 124 -11.73 -0.93 10.34
CA ASP A 124 -11.48 -1.58 9.05
C ASP A 124 -9.95 -1.60 8.89
N TYR A 125 -9.32 -2.51 9.64
CA TYR A 125 -7.91 -2.82 9.58
C TYR A 125 -7.69 -3.36 8.17
N ASP A 126 -7.26 -2.48 7.27
CA ASP A 126 -6.76 -2.82 5.95
C ASP A 126 -5.44 -3.58 6.12
N GLY A 127 -5.58 -4.83 6.60
CA GLY A 127 -4.57 -5.85 6.52
C GLY A 127 -4.10 -5.86 5.08
N PHE A 128 -2.84 -5.49 4.89
CA PHE A 128 -2.10 -5.77 3.68
C PHE A 128 -2.16 -7.29 3.48
N VAL A 129 -3.21 -7.78 2.79
CA VAL A 129 -3.33 -9.18 2.43
C VAL A 129 -2.22 -9.41 1.43
N ASN A 130 -1.11 -9.94 1.94
CA ASN A 130 -0.02 -10.48 1.16
C ASN A 130 -0.60 -11.68 0.41
N ARG A 131 -1.21 -11.41 -0.75
CA ARG A 131 -1.78 -12.41 -1.65
C ARG A 131 -0.61 -13.15 -2.31
N SER A 132 0.04 -14.00 -1.54
CA SER A 132 1.05 -14.95 -1.98
C SER A 132 0.66 -16.36 -1.55
N ASP A 133 -0.56 -16.75 -1.90
CA ASP A 133 -0.94 -18.16 -2.01
C ASP A 133 -1.01 -18.46 -3.51
N TYR A 134 0.16 -18.48 -4.14
CA TYR A 134 0.37 -19.22 -5.38
C TYR A 134 0.84 -20.61 -4.96
N ASP A 135 -0.14 -21.52 -4.93
CA ASP A 135 -0.10 -22.85 -5.56
C ASP A 135 1.29 -23.36 -5.99
N SER A 136 1.79 -24.37 -5.27
CA SER A 136 2.92 -25.30 -5.54
C SER A 136 3.27 -25.90 -4.16
N GLU A 137 3.33 -27.19 -3.86
CA GLU A 137 3.53 -28.45 -4.58
C GLU A 137 2.82 -29.54 -3.72
N GLU A 138 2.46 -30.72 -4.22
CA GLU A 138 3.37 -31.86 -4.22
C GLU A 138 2.88 -32.92 -5.21
N ASP A 139 3.66 -33.05 -6.29
CA ASP A 139 3.78 -34.29 -7.05
C ASP A 139 4.63 -35.24 -6.19
N SER A 140 4.09 -36.41 -5.83
CA SER A 140 4.88 -37.51 -5.28
C SER A 140 4.52 -38.80 -6.00
N GLU A 141 5.27 -39.05 -7.08
CA GLU A 141 5.50 -40.39 -7.60
C GLU A 141 6.31 -41.18 -6.56
N ASP A 142 5.84 -42.37 -6.15
CA ASP A 142 6.68 -43.58 -6.18
C ASP A 142 5.91 -44.89 -5.85
N ARG A 143 5.93 -45.76 -6.87
CA ARG A 143 6.26 -47.21 -6.89
C ARG A 143 5.44 -48.25 -6.09
N GLU A 144 4.88 -49.16 -6.91
CA GLU A 144 4.86 -50.64 -6.82
C GLU A 144 4.78 -51.31 -5.44
N ASP A 145 3.70 -52.07 -5.20
CA ASP A 145 3.89 -53.43 -4.73
C ASP A 145 2.79 -54.40 -5.21
N SER A 146 3.24 -55.63 -5.42
CA SER A 146 2.52 -56.75 -6.01
C SER A 146 1.72 -57.52 -4.95
N GLN A 147 0.59 -58.11 -5.37
CA GLN A 147 0.12 -59.49 -5.07
C GLN A 147 -1.39 -59.63 -4.75
N ALA A 148 -2.00 -60.51 -5.56
CA ALA A 148 -2.89 -61.61 -5.23
C ALA A 148 -4.17 -61.35 -4.40
N ALA A 149 -5.32 -61.53 -5.05
CA ALA A 149 -6.16 -62.73 -4.93
C ALA A 149 -7.22 -62.77 -6.05
#